data_AF-A0A7K0NB27-F1
#
_entry.id   AF-A0A7K0NB27-F1
#
_cell.length_a   1.000
_cell.length_b   1.000
_cell.length_c   1.000
_cell.angle_alpha   90.00
_cell.angle_beta   90.00
_cell.angle_gamma   90.00
#
_symmetry.space_group_name_H-M   'P 1'
#
loop_
_entity.id
_entity.type
_entity.pdbx_description
1 polymer ?
#
loop_
_entity_poly.entity_id
_entity_poly.type
_entity_poly.pdbx_seq_one_letter_code
_entity_poly.pdbx_strand_id
1 'polypeptide(L)'
;MLRFDEHDVVIPVVVIIELEAKRSHPELGYFARNALRLLDDLRISHGRLDATMPVGELGGTLRVELNHIDTSVLPTGFQLGDNDTRILAVARSLSNEGSDVVLVSKDLPMRVKASAVGLMAEEYRAELVVETGFTGMAEIDVAVTDIDQLYEDSVIDLDVARDLACHTGLVLIS
;
A
#
# COMPACT_ATOMS: atom_id res chain seq x y z
N MET A 1 5.91 -4.14 -3.46
CA MET A 1 5.41 -5.51 -3.21
C MET A 1 6.22 -6.54 -3.99
N LEU A 2 6.48 -6.36 -5.29
CA LEU A 2 7.19 -7.34 -6.13
C LEU A 2 8.73 -7.15 -6.19
N ARG A 3 9.34 -6.48 -5.21
CA ARG A 3 10.78 -6.08 -5.25
C ARG A 3 11.62 -6.77 -4.18
N PHE A 4 11.20 -7.96 -3.78
CA PHE A 4 11.89 -8.75 -2.76
C PHE A 4 12.47 -10.03 -3.37
N ASP A 5 12.70 -10.04 -4.68
CA ASP A 5 13.42 -11.09 -5.42
C ASP A 5 13.00 -12.52 -5.04
N GLU A 6 13.85 -13.26 -4.31
CA GLU A 6 13.64 -14.66 -3.90
C GLU A 6 12.85 -14.84 -2.59
N HIS A 7 12.42 -13.75 -1.93
CA HIS A 7 11.89 -13.81 -0.57
C HIS A 7 10.37 -14.07 -0.50
N ASP A 8 9.93 -14.60 0.64
CA ASP A 8 8.51 -14.77 0.99
C ASP A 8 7.95 -13.47 1.59
N VAL A 9 7.13 -12.76 0.82
CA VAL A 9 6.49 -11.50 1.22
C VAL A 9 5.17 -11.77 1.94
N VAL A 10 5.14 -11.48 3.23
CA VAL A 10 3.92 -11.60 4.05
C VAL A 10 3.33 -10.22 4.32
N ILE A 11 2.07 -10.02 3.91
CA ILE A 11 1.35 -8.75 4.11
C ILE A 11 0.28 -8.95 5.18
N PRO A 12 0.43 -8.40 6.39
CA PRO A 12 -0.64 -8.43 7.40
C PRO A 12 -1.92 -7.79 6.86
N VAL A 13 -3.09 -8.41 7.11
CA VAL A 13 -4.39 -7.89 6.63
C VAL A 13 -4.67 -6.45 7.06
N VAL A 14 -4.13 -6.01 8.19
CA VAL A 14 -4.25 -4.64 8.68
C VAL A 14 -3.65 -3.61 7.72
N VAL A 15 -2.63 -3.97 6.94
CA VAL A 15 -2.03 -3.11 5.91
C VAL A 15 -3.04 -2.82 4.80
N ILE A 16 -3.88 -3.79 4.43
CA ILE A 16 -4.94 -3.60 3.43
C ILE A 16 -6.00 -2.63 3.95
N ILE A 17 -6.39 -2.75 5.22
CA ILE A 17 -7.32 -1.82 5.87
C ILE A 17 -6.77 -0.38 5.84
N GLU A 18 -5.47 -0.21 6.09
CA GLU A 18 -4.84 1.11 5.98
C GLU A 18 -4.79 1.65 4.55
N LEU A 19 -4.51 0.81 3.56
CA LEU A 19 -4.54 1.22 2.16
C LEU A 19 -5.94 1.70 1.77
N GLU A 20 -6.98 0.98 2.19
CA GLU A 20 -8.38 1.37 1.95
C GLU A 20 -8.70 2.73 2.58
N ALA A 21 -8.30 2.95 3.84
CA ALA A 21 -8.49 4.24 4.52
C ALA A 21 -7.76 5.40 3.80
N LYS A 22 -6.67 5.10 3.09
CA LYS A 22 -5.86 6.09 2.34
C LYS A 22 -6.32 6.28 0.89
N ARG A 23 -7.30 5.52 0.39
CA ARG A 23 -7.70 5.53 -1.04
C ARG A 23 -8.15 6.89 -1.59
N SER A 24 -8.71 7.73 -0.71
CA SER A 24 -9.21 9.08 -1.04
C SER A 24 -8.29 10.18 -0.51
N HIS A 25 -7.09 9.83 -0.03
CA HIS A 25 -6.13 10.83 0.43
C HIS A 25 -5.62 11.63 -0.77
N PRO A 26 -5.52 12.96 -0.70
CA PRO A 26 -5.10 13.79 -1.84
C PRO A 26 -3.74 13.36 -2.41
N GLU A 27 -2.73 13.18 -1.55
CA GLU A 27 -1.38 12.81 -1.99
C GLU A 27 -1.15 11.30 -2.12
N LEU A 28 -1.73 10.49 -1.23
CA LEU A 28 -1.45 9.05 -1.13
C LEU A 28 -2.47 8.18 -1.85
N GLY A 29 -3.62 8.74 -2.22
CA GLY A 29 -4.76 7.99 -2.79
C GLY A 29 -4.41 7.29 -4.09
N TYR A 30 -3.60 7.93 -4.95
CA TYR A 30 -3.09 7.30 -6.16
C TYR A 30 -2.30 6.02 -5.84
N PHE A 31 -1.32 6.10 -4.93
CA PHE A 31 -0.48 4.95 -4.56
C PHE A 31 -1.29 3.86 -3.86
N ALA A 32 -2.20 4.23 -2.96
CA ALA A 32 -3.10 3.31 -2.29
C ALA A 32 -3.98 2.53 -3.29
N ARG A 33 -4.61 3.22 -4.24
CA ARG A 33 -5.44 2.56 -5.28
C ARG A 33 -4.61 1.65 -6.18
N ASN A 34 -3.40 2.06 -6.57
CA ASN A 34 -2.53 1.20 -7.36
C ASN A 34 -2.12 -0.08 -6.60
N ALA A 35 -1.79 0.04 -5.32
CA ALA A 35 -1.49 -1.13 -4.49
C ALA A 35 -2.70 -2.06 -4.33
N LEU A 36 -3.90 -1.49 -4.11
CA LEU A 36 -5.14 -2.28 -4.00
C LEU A 36 -5.51 -2.97 -5.32
N ARG A 37 -5.33 -2.31 -6.47
CA ARG A 37 -5.53 -2.92 -7.80
C ARG A 37 -4.57 -4.09 -8.02
N LEU A 38 -3.28 -3.91 -7.70
CA LEU A 38 -2.31 -5.01 -7.79
C LEU A 38 -2.73 -6.22 -6.94
N LEU A 39 -3.21 -5.99 -5.72
CA LEU A 39 -3.73 -7.06 -4.87
C LEU A 39 -4.98 -7.71 -5.47
N ASP A 40 -5.89 -6.95 -6.08
CA ASP A 40 -7.07 -7.51 -6.75
C ASP A 40 -6.69 -8.34 -7.99
N ASP A 41 -5.72 -7.88 -8.79
CA ASP A 41 -5.22 -8.60 -9.97
C ASP A 41 -4.60 -9.96 -9.57
N LEU A 42 -3.83 -9.97 -8.48
CA LEU A 42 -3.30 -11.20 -7.89
C LEU A 42 -4.42 -12.13 -7.41
N ARG A 43 -5.45 -11.58 -6.75
CA ARG A 43 -6.63 -12.34 -6.31
C ARG A 43 -7.37 -12.95 -7.50
N ILE A 44 -7.55 -12.22 -8.59
CA ILE A 44 -8.22 -12.72 -9.80
C ILE A 44 -7.41 -13.84 -10.43
N SER A 45 -6.08 -13.69 -10.50
CA SER A 45 -5.18 -14.64 -11.15
C SER A 45 -4.99 -15.94 -10.35
N HIS A 46 -4.97 -15.85 -9.01
CA HIS A 46 -4.67 -16.98 -8.12
C HIS A 46 -5.87 -17.43 -7.25
N GLY A 47 -7.00 -16.75 -7.36
CA GLY A 47 -8.26 -17.03 -6.65
C GLY A 47 -8.33 -16.47 -5.22
N ARG A 48 -7.25 -16.58 -4.45
CA ARG A 48 -7.19 -16.18 -3.02
C ARG A 48 -5.86 -15.50 -2.69
N LEU A 49 -5.90 -14.53 -1.79
CA LEU A 49 -4.70 -13.80 -1.35
C LEU A 49 -4.02 -14.39 -0.11
N ASP A 50 -4.72 -15.21 0.66
CA ASP A 50 -4.18 -15.82 1.88
C ASP A 50 -3.40 -17.12 1.63
N ALA A 51 -3.46 -17.63 0.40
CA ALA A 51 -2.57 -18.68 -0.07
C ALA A 51 -1.27 -18.06 -0.59
N THR A 52 -0.16 -18.79 -0.45
CA THR A 52 1.12 -18.42 -1.05
C THR A 52 1.01 -18.38 -2.58
N MET A 53 1.31 -17.23 -3.17
CA MET A 53 1.32 -17.01 -4.62
C MET A 53 2.74 -16.70 -5.10
N PRO A 54 3.21 -17.27 -6.22
CA PRO A 54 4.50 -16.90 -6.78
C PRO A 54 4.46 -15.45 -7.28
N VAL A 55 5.52 -14.69 -7.00
CA VAL A 55 5.69 -13.32 -7.48
C VAL A 55 7.11 -13.10 -8.01
N GLY A 56 7.23 -12.25 -9.03
CA GLY A 56 8.51 -11.99 -9.69
C GLY A 56 9.05 -13.18 -10.48
N GLU A 57 10.31 -13.10 -10.89
CA GLU A 57 10.96 -14.12 -11.73
C GLU A 57 11.99 -14.97 -10.96
N LEU A 58 12.35 -14.56 -9.75
CA LEU A 58 13.43 -15.16 -8.95
C LEU A 58 12.93 -16.13 -7.86
N GLY A 59 11.65 -16.52 -7.93
CA GLY A 59 11.06 -17.54 -7.04
C GLY A 59 10.49 -17.01 -5.73
N GLY A 60 10.39 -15.69 -5.55
CA GLY A 60 9.72 -15.09 -4.40
C GLY A 60 8.23 -15.41 -4.36
N THR A 61 7.63 -15.25 -3.18
CA THR A 61 6.21 -15.48 -2.97
C THR A 61 5.53 -14.31 -2.28
N LEU A 62 4.21 -14.24 -2.37
CA LEU A 62 3.38 -13.27 -1.67
C LEU A 62 2.16 -13.95 -1.07
N ARG A 63 1.84 -13.62 0.18
CA ARG A 63 0.55 -13.93 0.79
C ARG A 63 0.07 -12.81 1.72
N VAL A 64 -1.23 -12.73 1.90
CA VAL A 64 -1.89 -11.89 2.90
C VAL A 64 -2.11 -12.71 4.16
N GLU A 65 -1.56 -12.26 5.28
CA GLU A 65 -1.67 -12.95 6.55
C GLU A 65 -2.93 -12.53 7.31
N LEU A 66 -3.80 -13.51 7.57
CA LEU A 66 -5.11 -13.33 8.19
C LEU A 66 -5.13 -13.73 9.67
N ASN A 67 -4.30 -14.70 10.09
CA ASN A 67 -4.50 -15.44 11.33
C ASN A 67 -3.65 -14.95 12.51
N HIS A 68 -2.46 -14.40 12.27
CA HIS A 68 -1.51 -14.04 13.33
C HIS A 68 -1.77 -12.67 13.99
N ILE A 69 -3.02 -12.38 14.35
CA ILE A 69 -3.41 -11.18 15.12
C ILE A 69 -3.36 -11.45 16.64
N ASP A 70 -2.92 -12.64 17.09
CA ASP A 70 -2.75 -12.91 18.51
C ASP A 70 -1.59 -12.07 19.08
N THR A 71 -1.95 -11.02 19.81
CA THR A 71 -1.00 -10.08 20.39
C THR A 71 -0.32 -10.62 21.64
N SER A 72 -0.75 -11.78 22.17
CA SER A 72 -0.14 -12.41 23.34
C SER A 72 1.32 -12.81 23.13
N VAL A 73 1.76 -12.95 21.87
CA VAL A 73 3.15 -13.22 21.50
C VAL A 73 4.09 -12.04 21.75
N LEU A 74 3.54 -10.84 21.97
CA LEU A 74 4.29 -9.61 22.27
C LEU A 74 4.30 -9.32 23.78
N PRO A 75 5.31 -8.57 24.28
CA PRO A 75 5.31 -8.11 25.66
C PRO A 75 4.06 -7.24 25.97
N THR A 76 3.53 -7.29 27.19
CA THR A 76 2.29 -6.60 27.58
C THR A 76 2.27 -5.11 27.21
N GLY A 77 3.42 -4.43 27.29
CA GLY A 77 3.54 -3.00 26.92
C GLY A 77 3.32 -2.71 25.42
N PHE A 78 3.37 -3.72 24.56
CA PHE A 78 3.13 -3.62 23.12
C PHE A 78 1.75 -4.12 22.69
N GLN A 79 0.90 -4.59 23.62
CA GLN A 79 -0.43 -5.13 23.33
C GLN A 79 -1.50 -4.02 23.29
N LEU A 80 -1.26 -2.95 22.53
CA LEU A 80 -2.10 -1.75 22.51
C LEU A 80 -3.36 -1.89 21.63
N GLY A 81 -3.41 -2.94 20.81
CA GLY A 81 -4.53 -3.21 19.90
C GLY A 81 -4.55 -2.32 18.65
N ASP A 82 -3.52 -1.49 18.45
CA ASP A 82 -3.34 -0.67 17.25
C ASP A 82 -2.79 -1.49 16.06
N ASN A 83 -2.67 -0.85 14.90
CA ASN A 83 -2.23 -1.52 13.68
C ASN A 83 -0.77 -1.99 13.77
N ASP A 84 0.10 -1.20 14.42
CA ASP A 84 1.51 -1.53 14.63
C ASP A 84 1.65 -2.81 15.45
N THR A 85 0.91 -2.92 16.56
CA THR A 85 0.85 -4.13 17.39
C THR A 85 0.49 -5.35 16.56
N ARG A 86 -0.47 -5.23 15.63
CA ARG A 86 -0.91 -6.35 14.79
C ARG A 86 0.18 -6.75 13.79
N ILE A 87 0.86 -5.79 13.17
CA ILE A 87 1.98 -6.08 12.25
C ILE A 87 3.12 -6.77 13.01
N LEU A 88 3.46 -6.28 14.21
CA LEU A 88 4.49 -6.87 15.06
C LEU A 88 4.12 -8.30 15.52
N ALA A 89 2.85 -8.53 15.85
CA ALA A 89 2.36 -9.85 16.24
C ALA A 89 2.52 -10.88 15.11
N VAL A 90 2.17 -10.50 13.88
CA VAL A 90 2.37 -11.34 12.69
C VAL A 90 3.85 -11.71 12.53
N ALA A 91 4.73 -10.71 12.50
CA ALA A 91 6.17 -10.93 12.33
C ALA A 91 6.75 -11.80 13.46
N ARG A 92 6.32 -11.58 14.71
CA ARG A 92 6.77 -12.35 15.86
C ARG A 92 6.27 -13.79 15.83
N SER A 93 5.03 -14.04 15.41
CA SER A 93 4.50 -15.40 15.28
C SER A 93 5.30 -16.21 14.26
N LEU A 94 5.54 -15.64 13.07
CA LEU A 94 6.34 -16.29 12.03
C LEU A 94 7.77 -16.60 12.50
N SER A 95 8.37 -15.68 13.26
CA SER A 95 9.69 -15.90 13.86
C SER A 95 9.67 -17.02 14.91
N ASN A 96 8.63 -17.08 15.75
CA ASN A 96 8.45 -18.15 16.73
C ASN A 96 8.20 -19.52 16.08
N GLU A 97 7.62 -19.55 14.88
CA GLU A 97 7.44 -20.75 14.05
C GLU A 97 8.72 -21.20 13.34
N GLY A 98 9.82 -20.45 13.50
CA GLY A 98 11.14 -20.80 12.99
C GLY A 98 11.52 -20.13 11.67
N SER A 99 10.73 -19.18 11.18
CA SER A 99 11.08 -18.40 9.99
C SER A 99 12.13 -17.34 10.33
N ASP A 100 13.03 -17.05 9.37
CA ASP A 100 13.89 -15.86 9.44
C ASP A 100 13.08 -14.65 8.96
N VAL A 101 12.75 -13.74 9.88
CA VAL A 101 11.78 -12.65 9.64
C VAL A 101 12.46 -11.30 9.74
N VAL A 102 12.35 -10.53 8.66
CA VAL A 102 12.76 -9.13 8.61
C VAL A 102 11.53 -8.25 8.45
N LEU A 103 11.31 -7.34 9.40
CA LEU A 103 10.28 -6.32 9.28
C LEU A 103 10.79 -5.15 8.43
N VAL A 104 10.15 -4.91 7.29
CA VAL A 104 10.54 -3.84 6.37
C VAL A 104 9.60 -2.64 6.52
N SER A 105 10.13 -1.48 6.91
CA SER A 105 9.33 -0.25 7.07
C SER A 105 10.14 1.02 6.79
N LYS A 106 9.48 2.08 6.29
CA LYS A 106 10.06 3.43 6.24
C LYS A 106 9.92 4.18 7.57
N ASP A 107 9.01 3.75 8.43
CA ASP A 107 8.76 4.41 9.70
C ASP A 107 9.81 4.01 10.75
N LEU A 108 10.52 5.00 11.28
CA LEU A 108 11.57 4.78 12.29
C LEU A 108 10.98 4.25 13.60
N PRO A 109 9.94 4.87 14.19
CA PRO A 109 9.20 4.30 15.32
C PRO A 109 8.85 2.82 15.16
N MET A 110 8.28 2.41 14.03
CA MET A 110 7.96 1.00 13.78
C MET A 110 9.20 0.08 13.82
N ARG A 111 10.31 0.50 13.19
CA ARG A 111 11.57 -0.26 13.22
C ARG A 111 12.13 -0.38 14.64
N VAL A 112 12.06 0.69 15.43
CA VAL A 112 12.50 0.68 16.85
C VAL A 112 11.65 -0.29 17.67
N LYS A 113 10.31 -0.29 17.47
CA LYS A 113 9.40 -1.22 18.15
C LYS A 113 9.73 -2.68 17.80
N ALA A 114 9.99 -2.97 16.51
CA ALA A 114 10.37 -4.30 16.03
C ALA A 114 11.67 -4.81 16.69
N SER A 115 12.72 -3.99 16.70
CA SER A 115 13.97 -4.34 17.37
C SER A 115 13.80 -4.57 18.87
N ALA A 116 12.95 -3.78 19.54
CA ALA A 116 12.66 -3.92 20.97
C ALA A 116 11.96 -5.25 21.32
N VAL A 117 11.23 -5.86 20.37
CA VAL A 117 10.60 -7.18 20.54
C VAL A 117 11.43 -8.32 19.93
N GLY A 118 12.69 -8.05 19.59
CA GLY A 118 13.64 -9.05 19.10
C GLY A 118 13.41 -9.49 17.66
N LEU A 119 12.85 -8.63 16.81
CA LEU A 119 12.75 -8.83 15.37
C LEU A 119 13.84 -8.05 14.65
N MET A 120 14.36 -8.59 13.54
CA MET A 120 15.17 -7.81 12.62
C MET A 120 14.27 -6.78 11.90
N ALA A 121 14.78 -5.57 11.71
CA ALA A 121 14.03 -4.52 11.06
C ALA A 121 14.91 -3.72 10.10
N GLU A 122 14.43 -3.55 8.87
CA GLU A 122 15.14 -2.87 7.80
C GLU A 122 14.34 -1.71 7.23
N GLU A 123 15.08 -0.72 6.76
CA GLU A 123 14.50 0.40 6.02
C GLU A 123 14.12 -0.05 4.61
N TYR A 124 12.91 0.29 4.16
CA TYR A 124 12.58 0.12 2.75
C TYR A 124 13.34 1.16 1.90
N ARG A 125 14.47 0.74 1.34
CA ARG A 125 15.41 1.56 0.54
C ARG A 125 15.23 1.44 -0.96
N ALA A 126 14.13 0.86 -1.44
CA ALA A 126 13.84 0.90 -2.88
C ALA A 126 13.38 2.32 -3.27
N GLU A 127 14.31 3.28 -3.16
CA GLU A 127 14.30 4.58 -3.81
C GLU A 127 14.75 4.40 -5.26
N LEU A 128 13.93 3.67 -6.01
CA LEU A 128 13.70 4.08 -7.37
C LEU A 128 12.31 4.66 -7.32
N VAL A 129 12.27 6.00 -7.31
CA VAL A 129 11.20 6.75 -7.95
C VAL A 129 11.00 6.02 -9.27
N VAL A 130 10.03 5.10 -9.31
CA VAL A 130 9.38 4.83 -10.57
C VAL A 130 8.79 6.20 -10.85
N GLU A 131 9.39 6.93 -11.78
CA GLU A 131 8.67 8.01 -12.42
C GLU A 131 7.44 7.32 -12.98
N THR A 132 6.36 7.27 -12.20
CA THR A 132 5.08 6.74 -12.64
C THR A 132 4.50 7.61 -13.75
N GLY A 133 5.23 8.65 -14.19
CA GLY A 133 4.76 9.80 -14.94
C GLY A 133 3.78 10.67 -14.15
N PHE A 134 3.34 10.21 -12.97
CA PHE A 134 2.26 10.85 -12.23
C PHE A 134 2.81 11.96 -11.35
N THR A 135 2.80 13.18 -11.89
CA THR A 135 3.16 14.42 -11.19
C THR A 135 2.04 14.92 -10.27
N GLY A 136 0.87 14.29 -10.31
CA GLY A 136 -0.35 14.78 -9.68
C GLY A 136 -1.02 15.92 -10.46
N MET A 137 -0.47 16.34 -11.60
CA MET A 137 -1.00 17.40 -12.45
C MET A 137 -1.17 16.91 -13.90
N ALA A 138 -2.23 17.35 -14.57
CA ALA A 138 -2.43 17.17 -16.00
C ALA A 138 -2.91 18.48 -16.64
N GLU A 139 -2.52 18.70 -17.88
CA GLU A 139 -3.07 19.77 -18.71
C GLU A 139 -4.13 19.19 -19.62
N ILE A 140 -5.30 19.83 -19.70
CA ILE A 140 -6.38 19.43 -20.60
C ILE A 140 -6.89 20.64 -21.39
N ASP A 141 -7.07 20.44 -22.70
CA ASP A 141 -7.73 21.39 -23.57
C ASP A 141 -9.24 21.29 -23.38
N VAL A 142 -9.88 22.42 -23.08
CA VAL A 142 -11.34 22.52 -22.84
C VAL A 142 -11.92 23.71 -23.59
N ALA A 143 -13.23 23.67 -23.88
CA ALA A 143 -13.90 24.82 -24.47
C ALA A 143 -14.06 25.93 -23.42
N VAL A 144 -14.10 27.19 -23.87
CA VAL A 144 -14.38 28.34 -22.99
C VAL A 144 -15.72 28.17 -22.26
N THR A 145 -16.71 27.55 -22.91
CA THR A 145 -18.01 27.24 -22.32
C THR A 145 -17.92 26.26 -21.15
N ASP A 146 -16.94 25.35 -21.17
CA ASP A 146 -16.72 24.39 -20.08
C ASP A 146 -16.13 25.10 -18.85
N ILE A 147 -15.28 26.10 -19.08
CA ILE A 147 -14.70 26.96 -18.02
C ILE A 147 -15.81 27.81 -17.39
N ASP A 148 -16.65 28.46 -18.21
CA ASP A 148 -17.76 29.27 -17.73
C ASP A 148 -18.72 28.44 -16.86
N GLN A 149 -19.09 27.25 -17.33
CA GLN A 149 -19.93 26.33 -16.57
C GLN A 149 -19.26 25.90 -15.26
N LEU A 150 -17.96 25.60 -15.27
CA LEU A 150 -17.24 25.24 -14.05
C LEU A 150 -17.23 26.39 -13.03
N TYR A 151 -17.12 27.65 -13.46
CA TYR A 151 -17.21 28.81 -12.56
C TYR A 151 -18.61 28.99 -11.96
N GLU A 152 -19.67 28.68 -12.72
CA GLU A 152 -21.06 28.77 -12.24
C GLU A 152 -21.44 27.61 -11.31
N ASP A 153 -21.18 26.37 -11.74
CA ASP A 153 -21.68 25.16 -11.10
C ASP A 153 -20.68 24.58 -10.08
N SER A 154 -19.43 25.05 -10.07
CA SER A 154 -18.29 24.51 -9.29
C SER A 154 -17.90 23.06 -9.61
N VAL A 155 -18.69 22.36 -10.44
CA VAL A 155 -18.50 20.98 -10.87
C VAL A 155 -18.96 20.85 -12.32
N ILE A 156 -18.20 20.11 -13.12
CA ILE A 156 -18.55 19.79 -14.50
C ILE A 156 -18.18 18.32 -14.78
N ASP A 157 -18.92 17.68 -15.67
CA ASP A 157 -18.61 16.34 -16.20
C ASP A 157 -17.95 16.49 -17.57
N LEU A 158 -16.67 16.12 -17.68
CA LEU A 158 -15.87 16.26 -18.89
C LEU A 158 -15.33 14.91 -19.32
N ASP A 159 -15.64 14.52 -20.56
CA ASP A 159 -15.17 13.25 -21.14
C ASP A 159 -13.64 13.14 -21.14
N VAL A 160 -12.94 14.24 -21.48
CA VAL A 160 -11.46 14.29 -21.53
C VAL A 160 -10.79 14.04 -20.19
N ALA A 161 -11.51 14.24 -19.07
CA ALA A 161 -10.98 14.04 -17.72
C ALA A 161 -11.29 12.64 -17.15
N ARG A 162 -12.12 11.83 -17.82
CA ARG A 162 -12.61 10.55 -17.27
C ARG A 162 -11.53 9.49 -17.08
N ASP A 163 -10.53 9.50 -17.95
CA ASP A 163 -9.41 8.54 -17.91
C ASP A 163 -8.29 8.98 -16.95
N LEU A 164 -8.37 10.20 -16.39
CA LEU A 164 -7.39 10.70 -15.43
C LEU A 164 -7.58 10.04 -14.06
N ALA A 165 -6.46 9.89 -13.34
CA ALA A 165 -6.52 9.36 -11.99
C ALA A 165 -7.34 10.30 -11.08
N CYS A 166 -8.15 9.72 -10.19
CA CYS A 166 -8.87 10.51 -9.19
C CYS A 166 -7.90 11.37 -8.35
N HIS A 167 -8.27 12.63 -8.10
CA HIS A 167 -7.43 13.67 -7.47
C HIS A 167 -6.23 14.16 -8.29
N THR A 168 -6.24 13.98 -9.62
CA THR A 168 -5.31 14.71 -10.50
C THR A 168 -5.70 16.20 -10.51
N GLY A 169 -4.76 17.09 -10.20
CA GLY A 169 -4.94 18.52 -10.39
C GLY A 169 -4.93 18.85 -11.89
N LEU A 170 -5.83 19.74 -12.31
CA LEU A 170 -6.02 20.08 -13.72
C LEU A 170 -5.59 21.53 -13.99
N VAL A 171 -4.79 21.71 -15.03
CA VAL A 171 -4.61 23.00 -15.70
C VAL A 171 -5.51 22.99 -16.93
N LEU A 172 -6.52 23.85 -16.93
CA LEU A 172 -7.44 24.00 -18.05
C LEU A 172 -6.85 24.99 -19.06
N ILE A 173 -6.66 24.56 -20.29
CA ILE A 173 -6.16 25.38 -21.41
C ILE A 173 -7.33 25.60 -22.37
N SER A 174 -7.56 26.85 -22.79
CA SER A 174 -8.61 27.25 -23.74
C SER A 174 -8.08 28.12 -24.87
#